data_AF-A0A0R0B8R4-F1
#
_entry.id   AF-A0A0R0B8R4-F1
#
_cell.length_a   1.000
_cell.length_b   1.000
_cell.length_c   1.000
_cell.angle_alpha   90.00
_cell.angle_beta   90.00
_cell.angle_gamma   90.00
#
_symmetry.space_group_name_H-M   'P 1'
#
loop_
_entity.id
_entity.type
_entity.pdbx_description
1 polymer ?
#
loop_
_entity_poly.entity_id
_entity_poly.type
_entity_poly.pdbx_seq_one_letter_code
_entity_poly.pdbx_strand_id
1 'polypeptide(L)'
;MGMQPFAEWYPDSPLADVARRALTGTLDWCGVPGASEQAIVDAEKRLGVRLPKSYRDFLKVSNGFAMPGRFIDILLPVELIRPFGQDNEEIVQIRRELVVDPVVEAFEYHLDRAIQVSGTPQMGDDFILLDTHHSTALNECDAHLYSRVDIDWYASFAHLMAEKATFNL
;
A
#
# COMPACT_ATOMS: atom_id res chain seq x y z
N MET A 1 -1.12 -4.24 8.31
CA MET A 1 -2.03 -4.85 9.26
C MET A 1 -1.58 -6.23 9.09
N GLY A 2 -0.90 -6.79 10.08
CA GLY A 2 -0.27 -8.06 9.79
C GLY A 2 -1.30 -9.14 9.57
N MET A 3 -0.79 -10.29 9.16
CA MET A 3 -1.59 -11.35 8.59
C MET A 3 -2.71 -11.81 9.54
N GLN A 4 -2.42 -11.96 10.84
CA GLN A 4 -3.43 -12.41 11.81
C GLN A 4 -4.53 -11.36 12.04
N PRO A 5 -4.24 -10.10 12.44
CA PRO A 5 -5.27 -9.06 12.55
C PRO A 5 -6.08 -8.87 11.27
N PHE A 6 -5.43 -8.93 10.10
CA PHE A 6 -6.14 -8.84 8.81
C PHE A 6 -7.16 -9.97 8.66
N ALA A 7 -6.76 -11.20 8.93
CA ALA A 7 -7.64 -12.36 8.82
C ALA A 7 -8.79 -12.36 9.84
N GLU A 8 -8.61 -11.70 10.99
CA GLU A 8 -9.65 -11.55 12.01
C GLU A 8 -10.64 -10.44 11.64
N TRP A 9 -10.17 -9.32 11.09
CA TRP A 9 -11.01 -8.16 10.78
C TRP A 9 -11.74 -8.28 9.44
N TYR A 10 -11.17 -9.02 8.50
CA TYR A 10 -11.75 -9.24 7.16
C TYR A 10 -11.92 -10.74 6.88
N PRO A 11 -12.70 -11.48 7.70
CA PRO A 11 -12.76 -12.94 7.61
C PRO A 11 -13.31 -13.44 6.27
N ASP A 12 -14.13 -12.63 5.59
CA ASP A 12 -14.73 -12.94 4.29
C ASP A 12 -13.84 -12.56 3.10
N SER A 13 -12.70 -11.90 3.34
CA SER A 13 -11.75 -11.60 2.28
C SER A 13 -11.03 -12.89 1.85
N PRO A 14 -10.89 -13.17 0.53
CA PRO A 14 -10.05 -14.28 0.07
C PRO A 14 -8.62 -14.23 0.61
N LEU A 15 -8.12 -13.02 0.92
CA LEU A 15 -6.77 -12.84 1.45
C LEU A 15 -6.65 -13.27 2.91
N ALA A 16 -7.75 -13.40 3.66
CA ALA A 16 -7.74 -13.86 5.04
C ALA A 16 -7.25 -15.31 5.15
N ASP A 17 -7.71 -16.19 4.25
CA ASP A 17 -7.26 -17.60 4.23
C ASP A 17 -5.79 -17.72 3.84
N VAL A 18 -5.35 -16.92 2.88
CA VAL A 18 -3.94 -16.84 2.50
C VAL A 18 -3.09 -16.33 3.65
N ALA A 19 -3.52 -15.26 4.33
CA ALA A 19 -2.84 -14.71 5.51
C ALA A 19 -2.72 -15.75 6.64
N ARG A 20 -3.78 -16.51 6.95
CA ARG A 20 -3.74 -17.60 7.94
C ARG A 20 -2.74 -18.69 7.56
N ARG A 21 -2.72 -19.11 6.29
CA ARG A 21 -1.85 -20.18 5.83
C ARG A 21 -0.38 -19.73 5.71
N ALA A 22 -0.13 -18.47 5.39
CA ALA A 22 1.22 -17.90 5.30
C ALA A 22 1.93 -17.96 6.67
N LEU A 23 1.20 -17.68 7.75
CA LEU A 23 1.70 -17.81 9.13
C LEU A 23 2.11 -19.24 9.51
N THR A 24 1.57 -20.25 8.82
CA THR A 24 1.89 -21.67 9.07
C THR A 24 2.99 -22.21 8.15
N GLY A 25 3.46 -21.44 7.17
CA GLY A 25 4.48 -21.86 6.20
C GLY A 25 4.02 -22.89 5.17
N THR A 26 2.70 -22.98 4.90
CA THR A 26 2.09 -24.04 4.06
C THR A 26 1.53 -23.54 2.71
N LEU A 27 2.14 -22.51 2.12
CA LEU A 27 1.69 -21.91 0.86
C LEU A 27 2.79 -21.87 -0.20
N ASP A 28 2.42 -22.28 -1.41
CA ASP A 28 3.22 -22.10 -2.63
C ASP A 28 3.00 -20.72 -3.29
N TRP A 29 1.89 -20.03 -2.95
CA TRP A 29 1.51 -18.73 -3.49
C TRP A 29 0.85 -17.87 -2.41
N CYS A 30 1.28 -16.62 -2.28
CA CYS A 30 0.78 -15.71 -1.24
C CYS A 30 -0.22 -14.65 -1.77
N GLY A 31 -0.72 -14.81 -3.00
CA GLY A 31 -1.76 -13.96 -3.56
C GLY A 31 -3.14 -14.62 -3.58
N VAL A 32 -4.11 -13.88 -4.10
CA VAL A 32 -5.51 -14.30 -4.30
C VAL A 32 -5.90 -14.08 -5.75
N PRO A 33 -7.08 -14.54 -6.22
CA PRO A 33 -7.55 -14.18 -7.56
C PRO A 33 -7.48 -12.68 -7.82
N GLY A 34 -7.05 -12.31 -9.02
CA GLY A 34 -6.95 -10.92 -9.45
C GLY A 34 -8.28 -10.17 -9.41
N ALA A 35 -8.19 -8.86 -9.22
CA ALA A 35 -9.34 -7.97 -9.23
C ALA A 35 -9.93 -7.89 -10.64
N SER A 36 -11.26 -7.84 -10.73
CA SER A 36 -11.93 -7.53 -11.98
C SER A 36 -11.65 -6.07 -12.40
N GLU A 37 -11.69 -5.77 -13.70
CA GLU A 37 -11.59 -4.37 -14.15
C GLU A 37 -12.67 -3.49 -13.52
N GLN A 38 -13.88 -4.03 -13.31
CA GLN A 38 -14.97 -3.30 -12.67
C GLN A 38 -14.62 -2.93 -11.23
N ALA A 39 -14.07 -3.85 -10.44
CA ALA A 39 -13.64 -3.57 -9.06
C ALA A 39 -12.55 -2.49 -9.01
N ILE A 40 -11.59 -2.51 -9.95
CA ILE A 40 -10.57 -1.48 -10.06
C ILE A 40 -11.19 -0.12 -10.42
N VAL A 41 -12.10 -0.08 -11.41
CA VAL A 41 -12.78 1.17 -11.82
C VAL A 41 -13.66 1.73 -10.69
N ASP A 42 -14.34 0.87 -9.94
CA ASP A 42 -15.15 1.28 -8.79
C ASP A 42 -14.29 1.87 -7.68
N ALA A 43 -13.10 1.30 -7.43
CA ALA A 43 -12.13 1.87 -6.50
C ALA A 43 -11.56 3.20 -7.00
N GLU A 44 -11.17 3.32 -8.27
CA GLU A 44 -10.72 4.59 -8.85
C GLU A 44 -11.80 5.68 -8.71
N LYS A 45 -13.06 5.34 -8.97
CA LYS A 45 -14.19 6.25 -8.79
C LYS A 45 -14.38 6.64 -7.33
N ARG A 46 -14.27 5.68 -6.40
CA ARG A 46 -14.36 5.90 -4.95
C ARG A 46 -13.24 6.81 -4.44
N LEU A 47 -12.03 6.65 -4.97
CA LEU A 47 -10.85 7.42 -4.57
C LEU A 47 -10.73 8.77 -5.30
N GLY A 48 -11.45 8.95 -6.42
CA GLY A 48 -11.36 10.16 -7.24
C GLY A 48 -10.07 10.27 -8.07
N VAL A 49 -9.31 9.18 -8.19
CA VAL A 49 -8.02 9.13 -8.90
C VAL A 49 -7.92 7.88 -9.77
N ARG A 50 -7.10 7.94 -10.82
CA ARG A 50 -6.72 6.74 -11.58
C ARG A 50 -5.55 6.06 -10.89
N LEU A 51 -5.61 4.75 -10.74
CA LEU A 51 -4.52 3.97 -10.16
C LEU A 51 -3.38 3.85 -11.19
N PRO A 52 -2.11 3.92 -10.75
CA PRO A 52 -0.96 3.85 -11.65
C PRO A 52 -0.88 2.48 -12.34
N LYS A 53 -0.33 2.45 -13.56
CA LYS A 53 -0.39 1.27 -14.43
C LYS A 53 0.20 0.02 -13.76
N SER A 54 1.38 0.12 -13.17
CA SER A 54 2.03 -1.02 -12.50
C SER A 54 1.21 -1.58 -11.35
N TYR A 55 0.56 -0.73 -10.56
CA TYR A 55 -0.31 -1.18 -9.47
C TYR A 55 -1.60 -1.82 -9.98
N ARG A 56 -2.20 -1.27 -11.05
CA ARG A 56 -3.33 -1.94 -11.73
C ARG A 56 -2.96 -3.32 -12.25
N ASP A 57 -1.80 -3.44 -12.90
CA ASP A 57 -1.33 -4.72 -13.45
C ASP A 57 -1.11 -5.75 -12.33
N PHE A 58 -0.54 -5.32 -11.19
CA PHE A 58 -0.45 -6.15 -9.99
C PHE A 58 -1.83 -6.61 -9.51
N LEU A 59 -2.79 -5.70 -9.36
CA LEU A 59 -4.15 -6.03 -8.88
C LEU A 59 -4.87 -7.03 -9.79
N LYS A 60 -4.64 -6.96 -11.11
CA LYS A 60 -5.20 -7.93 -12.08
C LYS A 60 -4.60 -9.32 -11.96
N VAL A 61 -3.37 -9.43 -11.44
CA VAL A 61 -2.75 -10.73 -11.13
C VAL A 61 -3.18 -11.21 -9.75
N SER A 62 -3.21 -10.32 -8.75
CA SER A 62 -3.55 -10.62 -7.37
C SER A 62 -4.24 -9.46 -6.67
N ASN A 63 -5.49 -9.63 -6.24
CA ASN A 63 -6.23 -8.60 -5.49
C ASN A 63 -5.82 -8.56 -4.01
N GLY A 64 -4.59 -8.14 -3.76
CA GLY A 64 -3.94 -8.21 -2.46
C GLY A 64 -3.00 -9.41 -2.38
N PHE A 65 -2.06 -9.34 -1.43
CA PHE A 65 -0.96 -10.30 -1.34
C PHE A 65 -0.41 -10.33 0.08
N ALA A 66 -0.21 -11.53 0.62
CA ALA A 66 0.48 -11.72 1.89
C ALA A 66 1.99 -11.77 1.64
N MET A 67 2.75 -10.93 2.34
CA MET A 67 4.21 -10.86 2.21
C MET A 67 4.81 -11.33 3.52
N PRO A 68 5.12 -12.63 3.68
CA PRO A 68 5.79 -13.10 4.90
C PRO A 68 7.19 -12.51 4.94
N GLY A 69 7.37 -11.48 5.77
CA GLY A 69 8.55 -10.62 5.82
C GLY A 69 8.68 -9.91 7.17
N ARG A 70 9.59 -8.93 7.29
CA ARG A 70 9.87 -8.23 8.56
C ARG A 70 9.02 -6.99 8.81
N PHE A 71 8.58 -6.29 7.76
CA PHE A 71 8.06 -4.92 7.92
C PHE A 71 6.66 -4.72 7.35
N ILE A 72 6.37 -5.28 6.16
CA ILE A 72 5.05 -5.19 5.53
C ILE A 72 4.53 -6.58 5.23
N ASP A 73 3.43 -6.93 5.88
CA ASP A 73 2.84 -8.27 5.81
C ASP A 73 1.75 -8.42 4.75
N ILE A 74 1.09 -7.33 4.37
CA ILE A 74 -0.12 -7.35 3.54
C ILE A 74 -0.09 -6.19 2.55
N LEU A 75 -0.20 -6.51 1.27
CA LEU A 75 -0.73 -5.61 0.25
C LEU A 75 -2.25 -5.78 0.21
N LEU A 76 -2.96 -4.67 0.34
CA LEU A 76 -4.41 -4.67 0.50
C LEU A 76 -5.12 -5.01 -0.83
N PRO A 77 -6.26 -5.72 -0.75
CA PRO A 77 -7.24 -5.76 -1.84
C PRO A 77 -7.73 -4.35 -2.21
N VAL A 78 -8.09 -4.17 -3.47
CA VAL A 78 -8.52 -2.88 -4.05
C VAL A 78 -9.76 -2.29 -3.38
N GLU A 79 -10.58 -3.12 -2.74
CA GLU A 79 -11.74 -2.69 -1.98
C GLU A 79 -11.35 -2.00 -0.66
N LEU A 80 -10.16 -2.28 -0.13
CA LEU A 80 -9.71 -1.84 1.19
C LEU A 80 -8.73 -0.67 1.15
N ILE A 81 -8.10 -0.40 0.01
CA ILE A 81 -7.23 0.78 -0.17
C ILE A 81 -8.01 2.08 -0.02
N ARG A 82 -7.37 3.09 0.54
CA ARG A 82 -7.99 4.38 0.89
C ARG A 82 -6.92 5.47 1.07
N PRO A 83 -7.30 6.76 1.10
CA PRO A 83 -6.39 7.82 1.49
C PRO A 83 -5.82 7.55 2.88
N PHE A 84 -4.51 7.73 3.04
CA PHE A 84 -3.77 7.41 4.27
C PHE A 84 -4.32 8.15 5.48
N GLY A 85 -4.73 9.40 5.31
CA GLY A 85 -5.29 10.23 6.38
C GLY A 85 -6.62 9.74 6.94
N GLN A 86 -7.32 8.83 6.25
CA GLN A 86 -8.60 8.30 6.74
C GLN A 86 -8.43 7.45 8.01
N ASP A 87 -7.38 6.65 8.09
CA ASP A 87 -7.10 5.77 9.24
C ASP A 87 -5.93 6.27 10.09
N ASN A 88 -5.13 7.24 9.58
CA ASN A 88 -3.87 7.66 10.18
C ASN A 88 -3.78 9.18 10.39
N GLU A 89 -4.89 9.83 10.74
CA GLU A 89 -4.96 11.29 10.91
C GLU A 89 -3.93 11.83 11.90
N GLU A 90 -3.70 11.14 13.03
CA GLU A 90 -2.68 11.55 14.01
C GLU A 90 -1.27 11.60 13.40
N ILE A 91 -0.91 10.58 12.61
CA ILE A 91 0.39 10.52 11.91
C ILE A 91 0.52 11.67 10.92
N VAL A 92 -0.55 11.95 10.16
CA VAL A 92 -0.61 13.07 9.21
C VAL A 92 -0.38 14.40 9.92
N GLN A 93 -1.07 14.66 11.04
CA GLN A 93 -0.93 15.94 11.75
C GLN A 93 0.51 16.12 12.27
N ILE A 94 1.07 15.09 12.89
CA ILE A 94 2.46 15.12 13.37
C ILE A 94 3.41 15.41 12.21
N ARG A 95 3.26 14.71 11.07
CA ARG A 95 4.14 14.93 9.92
C ARG A 95 4.01 16.34 9.36
N ARG A 96 2.78 16.84 9.25
CA ARG A 96 2.48 18.17 8.73
C ARG A 96 3.05 19.29 9.61
N GLU A 97 3.08 19.11 10.92
CA GLU A 97 3.71 20.06 11.86
C GLU A 97 5.24 20.10 11.74
N LEU A 98 5.86 19.01 11.28
CA LEU A 98 7.31 18.92 11.08
C LEU A 98 7.78 19.51 9.74
N VAL A 99 6.87 19.70 8.78
CA VAL A 99 7.17 20.32 7.48
C VAL A 99 7.59 21.77 7.67
N VAL A 100 8.76 22.13 7.16
CA VAL A 100 9.29 23.50 7.21
C VAL A 100 8.83 24.29 6.00
N ASP A 101 8.86 23.66 4.81
CA ASP A 101 8.41 24.27 3.56
C ASP A 101 7.40 23.36 2.85
N PRO A 102 6.09 23.69 2.87
CA PRO A 102 5.04 22.85 2.30
C PRO A 102 5.07 22.77 0.77
N VAL A 103 5.87 23.62 0.10
CA VAL A 103 6.05 23.56 -1.35
C VAL A 103 7.20 22.60 -1.70
N VAL A 104 8.27 22.61 -0.91
CA VAL A 104 9.42 21.72 -1.13
C VAL A 104 9.12 20.31 -0.61
N GLU A 105 8.46 20.19 0.54
CA GLU A 105 8.09 18.93 1.21
C GLU A 105 6.62 18.58 0.96
N ALA A 106 6.21 18.71 -0.32
CA ALA A 106 4.80 18.63 -0.70
C ALA A 106 4.16 17.27 -0.41
N PHE A 107 4.93 16.18 -0.50
CA PHE A 107 4.43 14.83 -0.18
C PHE A 107 4.12 14.70 1.31
N GLU A 108 5.06 15.10 2.17
CA GLU A 108 4.91 15.08 3.62
C GLU A 108 3.75 15.96 4.09
N TYR A 109 3.60 17.14 3.49
CA TYR A 109 2.53 18.07 3.83
C TYR A 109 1.14 17.53 3.45
N HIS A 110 1.07 16.83 2.32
CA HIS A 110 -0.14 16.21 1.77
C HIS A 110 -0.18 14.70 1.99
N LEU A 111 0.41 14.21 3.08
CA LEU A 111 0.45 12.77 3.37
C LEU A 111 -0.97 12.16 3.48
N ASP A 112 -1.96 12.96 3.86
CA ASP A 112 -3.36 12.54 4.00
C ASP A 112 -3.99 11.97 2.73
N ARG A 113 -3.62 12.49 1.56
CA ARG A 113 -4.20 12.09 0.27
C ARG A 113 -3.47 10.93 -0.40
N ALA A 114 -2.28 10.55 0.09
CA ALA A 114 -1.54 9.43 -0.46
C ALA A 114 -2.37 8.14 -0.31
N ILE A 115 -2.41 7.29 -1.34
CA ILE A 115 -3.20 6.06 -1.27
C ILE A 115 -2.40 5.00 -0.53
N GLN A 116 -2.91 4.54 0.60
CA GLN A 116 -2.32 3.44 1.36
C GLN A 116 -2.66 2.11 0.68
N VAL A 117 -1.62 1.39 0.22
CA VAL A 117 -1.78 0.08 -0.45
C VAL A 117 -1.25 -1.09 0.37
N SER A 118 -0.48 -0.84 1.43
CA SER A 118 -0.18 -1.83 2.45
C SER A 118 -1.19 -1.76 3.60
N GLY A 119 -1.34 -2.83 4.38
CA GLY A 119 -2.04 -2.69 5.66
C GLY A 119 -1.16 -1.97 6.71
N THR A 120 -1.77 -1.47 7.79
CA THR A 120 -1.13 -0.96 9.04
C THR A 120 -0.10 -1.88 9.75
N PRO A 121 1.20 -1.64 9.71
CA PRO A 121 2.25 -2.55 10.23
C PRO A 121 1.98 -3.19 11.59
N GLN A 122 2.41 -4.44 11.82
CA GLN A 122 2.41 -5.02 13.18
C GLN A 122 3.56 -4.51 14.04
N MET A 123 4.71 -4.26 13.40
CA MET A 123 5.90 -3.70 14.02
C MET A 123 6.41 -2.54 13.17
N GLY A 124 6.74 -1.42 13.83
CA GLY A 124 7.12 -0.19 13.14
C GLY A 124 5.95 0.58 12.53
N ASP A 125 6.26 1.46 11.60
CA ASP A 125 5.30 2.33 10.91
C ASP A 125 5.55 2.33 9.38
N ASP A 126 5.98 1.20 8.82
CA ASP A 126 6.30 1.07 7.40
C ASP A 126 5.05 0.91 6.50
N PHE A 127 4.69 1.96 5.78
CA PHE A 127 3.58 1.93 4.83
C PHE A 127 4.07 2.04 3.40
N ILE A 128 3.45 1.28 2.47
CA ILE A 128 3.57 1.58 1.04
C ILE A 128 2.44 2.54 0.69
N LEU A 129 2.85 3.73 0.25
CA LEU A 129 1.96 4.82 -0.14
C LEU A 129 2.17 5.17 -1.62
N LEU A 130 1.10 5.49 -2.32
CA LEU A 130 1.13 5.98 -3.69
C LEU A 130 0.74 7.46 -3.73
N ASP A 131 1.65 8.33 -4.17
CA ASP A 131 1.34 9.75 -4.39
C ASP A 131 0.73 9.96 -5.78
N THR A 132 -0.58 9.73 -5.89
CA THR A 132 -1.31 9.90 -7.16
C THR A 132 -1.36 11.33 -7.69
N HIS A 133 -0.80 12.31 -6.97
CA HIS A 133 -0.74 13.72 -7.37
C HIS A 133 0.66 14.13 -7.86
N HIS A 134 1.64 13.24 -7.75
CA HIS A 134 3.00 13.44 -8.25
C HIS A 134 3.43 12.25 -9.12
N SER A 135 4.16 12.55 -10.19
CA SER A 135 4.60 11.51 -11.12
C SER A 135 5.92 11.90 -11.77
N THR A 136 6.90 11.01 -11.63
CA THR A 136 8.19 11.09 -12.32
C THR A 136 8.26 10.15 -13.55
N ALA A 137 7.22 9.36 -13.82
CA ALA A 137 7.19 8.36 -14.89
C ALA A 137 5.81 8.26 -15.59
N LEU A 138 5.84 8.00 -16.90
CA LEU A 138 4.62 7.97 -17.73
C LEU A 138 3.63 6.88 -17.28
N ASN A 139 2.37 7.26 -17.06
CA ASN A 139 1.27 6.39 -16.58
C ASN A 139 1.52 5.76 -15.19
N GLU A 140 2.49 6.27 -14.46
CA GLU A 140 2.79 5.90 -13.09
C GLU A 140 2.58 7.10 -12.17
N CYS A 141 2.67 6.84 -10.87
CA CYS A 141 2.83 7.87 -9.86
C CYS A 141 3.96 7.45 -8.93
N ASP A 142 4.50 8.39 -8.18
CA ASP A 142 5.55 8.07 -7.24
C ASP A 142 4.99 7.17 -6.13
N ALA A 143 5.85 6.26 -5.66
CA ALA A 143 5.56 5.33 -4.58
C ALA A 143 6.59 5.55 -3.47
N HIS A 144 6.13 5.43 -2.24
CA HIS A 144 6.94 5.70 -1.06
C HIS A 144 6.85 4.55 -0.08
N LEU A 145 7.99 4.20 0.50
CA LEU A 145 8.02 3.44 1.75
C LEU A 145 8.14 4.46 2.87
N TYR A 146 7.00 4.78 3.49
CA TYR A 146 6.92 5.74 4.58
C TYR A 146 7.16 5.05 5.91
N SER A 147 8.00 5.62 6.77
CA SER A 147 8.10 5.30 8.19
C SER A 147 8.07 6.60 9.02
N ARG A 148 7.98 6.49 10.35
CA ARG A 148 8.13 7.68 11.22
C ARG A 148 9.52 8.31 11.16
N VAL A 149 10.53 7.56 10.73
CA VAL A 149 11.93 8.00 10.74
C VAL A 149 12.36 8.54 9.38
N ASP A 150 11.97 7.85 8.30
CA ASP A 150 12.43 8.15 6.95
C ASP A 150 11.35 7.82 5.90
N ILE A 151 11.52 8.39 4.70
CA ILE A 151 10.70 8.11 3.52
C ILE A 151 11.63 7.74 2.38
N ASP A 152 11.52 6.50 1.91
CA ASP A 152 12.17 6.08 0.66
C ASP A 152 11.30 6.46 -0.53
N TRP A 153 11.93 6.85 -1.64
CA TRP A 153 11.27 7.37 -2.84
C TRP A 153 11.49 6.46 -4.05
N TYR A 154 10.40 6.14 -4.75
CA TYR A 154 10.42 5.32 -5.94
C TYR A 154 9.57 5.92 -7.05
N ALA A 155 10.07 5.92 -8.27
CA ALA A 155 9.35 6.41 -9.45
C ALA A 155 8.04 5.67 -9.80
N SER A 156 7.78 4.49 -9.21
CA SER A 156 6.54 3.73 -9.40
C SER A 156 6.40 2.60 -8.38
N PHE A 157 5.20 2.03 -8.29
CA PHE A 157 4.97 0.79 -7.53
C PHE A 157 5.86 -0.36 -8.04
N ALA A 158 5.97 -0.54 -9.36
CA ALA A 158 6.87 -1.56 -9.92
C ALA A 158 8.34 -1.36 -9.52
N HIS A 159 8.82 -0.11 -9.52
CA HIS A 159 10.20 0.21 -9.10
C HIS A 159 10.41 -0.15 -7.63
N LEU A 160 9.49 0.26 -6.74
CA LEU A 160 9.53 -0.10 -5.32
C LEU A 160 9.59 -1.62 -5.13
N MET A 161 8.71 -2.37 -5.80
CA MET A 161 8.65 -3.82 -5.67
C MET A 161 9.92 -4.50 -6.19
N ALA A 162 10.51 -4.02 -7.29
CA ALA A 162 11.75 -4.57 -7.84
C ALA A 162 12.95 -4.36 -6.90
N GLU A 163 13.11 -3.15 -6.35
CA GLU A 163 14.17 -2.83 -5.39
C GLU A 163 14.01 -3.68 -4.11
N LYS A 164 12.82 -3.68 -3.52
CA LYS A 164 12.60 -4.34 -2.22
C LYS A 164 12.53 -5.87 -2.32
N ALA A 165 12.19 -6.44 -3.47
CA ALA A 165 12.33 -7.89 -3.71
C ALA A 165 13.79 -8.37 -3.59
N THR A 166 14.77 -7.48 -3.81
CA THR A 166 16.20 -7.79 -3.73
C THR A 166 16.71 -7.77 -2.28
N PHE A 167 16.03 -7.06 -1.37
CA PHE A 167 16.47 -6.84 0.01
C PHE A 167 15.67 -7.59 1.08
N ASN A 168 14.80 -8.52 0.68
CA ASN A 168 13.83 -9.23 1.52
C ASN A 168 12.97 -8.25 2.35
N LEU A 169 11.82 -7.85 1.79
CA LEU A 169 10.70 -7.38 2.62
C LEU A 169 10.40 -8.37 3.75
#